data_AF-A0A938XUT8-F1
#
_entry.id   AF-A0A938XUT8-F1
#
_cell.length_a   1.000
_cell.length_b   1.000
_cell.length_c   1.000
_cell.angle_alpha   90.00
_cell.angle_beta   90.00
_cell.angle_gamma   90.00
#
_symmetry.space_group_name_H-M   'P 1'
#
loop_
_entity.id
_entity.type
_entity.pdbx_description
1 polymer ?
#
loop_
_entity_poly.entity_id
_entity_poly.type
_entity_poly.pdbx_seq_one_letter_code
_entity_poly.pdbx_strand_id
1 'polypeptide(L)' 'MAHKIGYKTIMWTVDTIDWQRPEPEVIVERVVPKAENGAIVLMHPTKATVEALPKMIAGLKDKGYKLVTISQLLSE' A
#
# COMPACT_ATOMS: atom_id res chain seq x y z
N MET A 1 -4.80 24.63 2.44
CA MET A 1 -3.55 25.01 3.14
C MET A 1 -2.33 24.35 2.50
N ALA A 2 -2.24 23.02 2.44
CA ALA A 2 -1.09 22.29 1.87
C ALA A 2 -0.67 22.75 0.46
N HIS A 3 -1.63 22.87 -0.48
CA HIS A 3 -1.33 23.34 -1.83
C HIS A 3 -0.72 24.76 -1.87
N LYS A 4 -1.13 25.65 -0.96
CA LYS A 4 -0.64 27.04 -0.91
C LYS A 4 0.83 27.13 -0.51
N ILE A 5 1.39 26.08 0.09
CA ILE A 5 2.79 26.00 0.50
C ILE A 5 3.58 24.98 -0.35
N GLY A 6 3.05 24.58 -1.51
CA GLY A 6 3.75 23.73 -2.48
C GLY A 6 3.67 22.22 -2.21
N TYR A 7 2.89 21.77 -1.22
CA TYR A 7 2.70 20.34 -0.96
C TYR A 7 1.48 19.76 -1.69
N LYS A 8 1.61 18.51 -2.15
CA LYS A 8 0.50 17.67 -2.61
C LYS A 8 0.01 16.80 -1.45
N THR A 9 -1.30 16.77 -1.22
CA THR A 9 -1.91 15.85 -0.25
C THR A 9 -2.11 14.49 -0.92
N ILE A 10 -1.54 13.44 -0.31
CA ILE A 10 -1.61 12.08 -0.82
C ILE A 10 -2.54 11.27 0.09
N MET A 11 -3.51 10.60 -0.53
CA MET A 11 -4.40 9.65 0.12
C MET A 11 -4.04 8.23 -0.35
N TRP A 12 -4.83 7.25 0.04
CA TRP A 12 -4.68 5.85 -0.34
C TRP A 12 -5.96 5.34 -0.99
N THR A 13 -5.84 4.27 -1.77
CA THR A 13 -6.98 3.53 -2.34
C THR A 13 -7.23 2.23 -1.60
N VAL A 14 -6.20 1.67 -0.95
CA VAL A 14 -6.28 0.42 -0.18
C VAL A 14 -5.72 0.64 1.22
N ASP A 15 -6.52 0.34 2.24
CA ASP A 15 -6.09 0.40 3.65
C ASP A 15 -5.88 -1.03 4.19
N THR A 16 -4.72 -1.27 4.80
CA THR A 16 -4.41 -2.54 5.48
C THR A 16 -5.16 -2.69 6.80
N ILE A 17 -5.50 -1.58 7.45
CA ILE A 17 -6.06 -1.52 8.81
C ILE A 17 -5.13 -2.28 9.79
N ASP A 18 -3.82 -2.16 9.56
CA ASP A 18 -2.79 -2.88 10.30
C ASP A 18 -2.65 -2.41 11.76
N TRP A 19 -3.10 -1.18 12.05
CA TRP A 19 -3.16 -0.62 13.40
C TRP A 19 -4.07 -1.42 14.36
N GLN A 20 -4.99 -2.24 13.84
CA GLN A 20 -5.80 -3.18 14.63
C GLN A 20 -5.07 -4.48 14.98
N ARG A 21 -3.82 -4.66 14.50
CA ARG A 21 -3.01 -5.87 14.69
C ARG A 21 -3.73 -7.15 14.22
N PRO A 22 -4.27 -7.20 12.99
CA PRO A 22 -4.84 -8.42 12.45
C PRO A 22 -3.74 -9.46 12.20
N GLU A 23 -4.13 -10.72 11.93
CA GLU A 23 -3.20 -11.72 11.44
C GLU A 23 -2.56 -11.27 10.10
N PRO A 24 -1.28 -11.55 9.84
CA PRO A 24 -0.59 -11.12 8.62
C PRO A 24 -1.31 -11.53 7.33
N GLU A 25 -1.90 -12.71 7.29
CA GLU A 25 -2.67 -13.22 6.15
C GLU A 25 -3.86 -12.32 5.80
N VAL A 26 -4.53 -11.75 6.81
CA VAL A 26 -5.65 -10.82 6.60
C VAL A 26 -5.19 -9.55 5.89
N ILE A 27 -3.97 -9.07 6.15
CA ILE A 27 -3.40 -7.92 5.43
C ILE A 27 -3.19 -8.28 3.96
N VAL A 28 -2.63 -9.47 3.68
CA VAL A 28 -2.39 -9.94 2.30
C VAL A 28 -3.71 -10.07 1.53
N GLU A 29 -4.72 -10.69 2.14
CA GLU A 29 -6.06 -10.86 1.56
C GLU A 29 -6.82 -9.54 1.35
N ARG A 30 -6.53 -8.52 2.16
CA ARG A 30 -7.09 -7.18 1.94
C ARG A 30 -6.43 -6.47 0.78
N VAL A 31 -5.12 -6.62 0.59
CA VAL A 31 -4.36 -5.83 -0.38
C VAL A 31 -4.30 -6.49 -1.76
N VAL A 32 -3.82 -7.73 -1.85
CA VAL A 32 -3.49 -8.36 -3.14
C VAL A 32 -4.70 -8.49 -4.08
N PRO A 33 -5.90 -8.88 -3.60
CA PRO A 33 -7.09 -8.96 -4.44
C PRO A 33 -7.62 -7.58 -4.87
N LYS A 34 -7.50 -6.56 -4.00
CA LYS A 34 -8.01 -5.20 -4.24
C LYS A 34 -7.04 -4.30 -5.00
N ALA A 35 -5.81 -4.74 -5.22
CA ALA A 35 -4.84 -4.00 -5.99
C ALA A 35 -5.33 -3.82 -7.44
N GLU A 36 -5.28 -2.58 -7.91
CA GLU A 36 -5.54 -2.14 -9.28
C GLU A 36 -4.39 -1.26 -9.76
N ASN A 37 -4.35 -0.96 -11.07
CA ASN A 37 -3.30 -0.10 -11.59
C ASN A 37 -3.37 1.30 -10.94
N GLY A 38 -2.26 1.76 -10.38
CA GLY A 38 -2.19 3.02 -9.64
C GLY A 38 -2.67 2.98 -8.19
N ALA A 39 -2.92 1.79 -7.63
CA ALA A 39 -3.29 1.67 -6.22
C ALA A 39 -2.20 2.22 -5.27
N ILE A 40 -2.64 2.94 -4.24
CA ILE A 40 -1.78 3.41 -3.14
C ILE A 40 -2.22 2.67 -1.88
N VAL A 41 -1.31 1.90 -1.29
CA VAL A 41 -1.56 1.08 -0.09
C VAL A 41 -1.09 1.82 1.16
N LEU A 42 -1.99 2.07 2.10
CA LEU A 42 -1.66 2.62 3.42
C LEU A 42 -1.21 1.52 4.38
N MET A 43 -0.07 1.75 5.04
CA MET A 43 0.52 0.86 6.04
C MET A 43 1.19 1.66 7.15
N HIS A 44 1.36 1.03 8.32
CA HIS A 44 2.16 1.52 9.42
C HIS A 44 3.27 0.50 9.78
N PRO A 45 4.32 0.89 10.51
CA PRO A 45 5.36 -0.04 10.96
C PRO A 45 4.88 -0.90 12.13
N THR A 46 3.91 -1.78 11.88
CA THR A 46 3.37 -2.74 12.84
C THR A 46 3.99 -4.13 12.63
N LYS A 47 3.98 -4.97 13.67
CA LYS A 47 4.45 -6.36 13.58
C LYS A 47 3.71 -7.13 12.47
N ALA A 48 2.39 -6.97 12.40
CA ALA A 48 1.56 -7.61 11.39
C ALA A 48 1.97 -7.19 9.96
N THR A 49 2.22 -5.90 9.72
CA THR A 49 2.71 -5.42 8.42
C THR A 49 4.07 -6.00 8.07
N VAL A 50 5.02 -6.03 9.03
CA VAL A 50 6.36 -6.60 8.79
C VAL A 50 6.29 -8.07 8.39
N GLU A 51 5.42 -8.85 9.03
CA GLU A 51 5.22 -10.28 8.75
C GLU A 51 4.47 -10.52 7.42
N ALA A 52 3.51 -9.65 7.07
CA ALA A 52 2.74 -9.75 5.83
C ALA A 52 3.50 -9.28 4.57
N LEU A 53 4.44 -8.34 4.74
CA LEU A 53 5.08 -7.63 3.63
C LEU A 53 5.74 -8.55 2.58
N PRO A 54 6.49 -9.61 2.94
CA PRO A 54 7.10 -10.50 1.94
C PRO A 54 6.06 -11.19 1.04
N LYS A 55 4.98 -11.71 1.64
CA LYS A 55 3.89 -12.39 0.91
C LYS A 55 3.09 -11.40 0.05
N MET A 56 2.82 -10.21 0.59
CA MET A 56 2.13 -9.16 -0.15
C MET A 56 2.93 -8.69 -1.38
N ILE A 57 4.24 -8.47 -1.24
CA ILE A 57 5.11 -8.09 -2.36
C ILE A 57 5.14 -9.19 -3.43
N ALA A 58 5.26 -10.45 -3.03
CA ALA A 58 5.24 -11.58 -3.96
C ALA A 58 3.91 -11.63 -4.74
N GLY A 59 2.78 -11.61 -4.03
CA GLY A 59 1.46 -11.65 -4.68
C GLY A 59 1.18 -10.47 -5.62
N LEU A 60 1.66 -9.26 -5.30
CA LEU A 60 1.54 -8.11 -6.19
C LEU A 60 2.42 -8.25 -7.45
N LYS A 61 3.64 -8.77 -7.31
CA LYS A 61 4.53 -9.03 -8.44
C LYS A 61 4.00 -10.14 -9.35
N ASP A 62 3.44 -11.20 -8.78
CA ASP A 62 2.84 -12.32 -9.54
C ASP A 62 1.64 -11.85 -10.38
N LYS A 63 0.92 -10.82 -9.92
CA LYS A 63 -0.14 -10.15 -10.69
C LYS A 63 0.39 -9.15 -11.72
N GLY A 64 1.71 -9.01 -11.88
CA GLY A 64 2.36 -8.13 -12.86
C GLY A 64 2.52 -6.68 -12.42
N TYR A 65 2.28 -6.35 -11.15
CA TYR A 65 2.44 -4.97 -10.67
C TYR A 65 3.91 -4.62 -10.43
N LYS A 66 4.26 -3.37 -10.79
CA LYS A 66 5.53 -2.74 -10.41
C LYS A 66 5.31 -1.90 -9.16
N LEU A 67 6.08 -2.18 -8.11
CA LEU A 67 6.09 -1.37 -6.90
C LEU A 67 6.99 -0.15 -7.11
N VAL A 68 6.43 1.03 -6.95
CA VAL A 68 7.11 2.32 -7.18
C VAL A 68 6.86 3.26 -6.00
N THR A 69 7.65 4.33 -5.93
CA THR A 69 7.39 5.43 -4.99
C THR A 69 6.20 6.27 -5.44
N ILE A 70 5.61 7.03 -4.52
CA ILE A 70 4.53 7.98 -4.86
C ILE A 70 4.98 8.99 -5.93
N SER A 71 6.21 9.48 -5.86
CA SER A 71 6.73 10.43 -6.85
C SER A 71 6.75 9.83 -8.27
N GLN A 72 7.17 8.57 -8.40
CA GLN A 72 7.16 7.87 -9.68
C GLN A 72 5.74 7.63 -10.18
N LEU A 73 4.85 7.15 -9.30
CA LEU A 73 3.44 6.93 -9.64
C LEU A 73 2.74 8.19 -10.16
N LEU A 74 3.07 9.36 -9.61
CA LEU A 74 2.46 10.64 -10.01
C LEU A 74 3.17 11.33 -11.19
N SER A 75 4.28 10.75 -11.69
CA SER A 75 5.05 11.29 -12.82
C SER A 75 4.77 10.56 -14.14
N GLU A 76 4.03 9.45 -14.08
CA GLU A 76 3.50 8.73 -15.25
C GLU A 76 2.18 9.37 -15.71
#